data_AF-A0A382P1E1-F1
#
_entry.id   AF-A0A382P1E1-F1
#
_cell.length_a   1.000
_cell.length_b   1.000
_cell.length_c   1.000
_cell.angle_alpha   90.00
_cell.angle_beta   90.00
_cell.angle_gamma   90.00
#
_symmetry.space_group_name_H-M   'P 1'
#
loop_
_entity.id
_entity.type
_entity.pdbx_description
1 polymer ?
#
loop_
_entity_poly.entity_id
_entity_poly.type
_entity_poly.pdbx_seq_one_letter_code
_entity_poly.pdbx_strand_id
1 'polypeptide(L)'
;MTRRLSITVPDELWDPLTNLEGSPSALVQRALRCLQEKVDSPAPLTTFETITAGVPKYQDVFDQLTEEAAELRAEGYESVVQAVHVGAVGLSWLELVAHGYMPTGLPRRLSQAADWFQSARALDHPDGSDEWLDKPVTVKDLEGPEGLIAYADLPAGQVPHERLFEGVCRLIVAQSDGLLVKHANGPNTPPSPSANIPMSFWEGMADAIHDTVASVRRRVRAENPLAASTGQVVE
;
A
#
# COMPACT_ATOMS: atom_id res chain seq x y z
N MET A 1 -20.83 -1.26 29.56
CA MET A 1 -21.57 -2.42 28.99
C MET A 1 -20.60 -3.58 28.81
N THR A 2 -20.90 -4.75 29.37
CA THR A 2 -20.09 -5.96 29.21
C THR A 2 -20.59 -6.74 27.99
N ARG A 3 -19.74 -6.97 26.99
CA ARG A 3 -20.07 -7.80 25.83
C ARG A 3 -19.46 -9.18 26.02
N ARG A 4 -20.25 -10.24 25.80
CA ARG A 4 -19.79 -11.63 25.85
C ARG A 4 -19.59 -12.15 24.44
N LEU A 5 -18.40 -12.67 24.17
CA LEU A 5 -18.01 -13.24 22.88
C LEU A 5 -17.44 -14.63 23.13
N SER A 6 -17.69 -15.55 22.20
CA SER A 6 -17.10 -16.89 22.21
C SER A 6 -16.06 -16.96 21.10
N ILE A 7 -14.88 -17.48 21.42
CA ILE A 7 -13.81 -17.74 20.47
C ILE A 7 -13.39 -19.20 20.60
N THR A 8 -12.99 -19.81 19.49
CA THR A 8 -12.41 -21.15 19.47
C THR A 8 -10.90 -20.99 19.30
N VAL A 9 -10.14 -21.57 20.21
CA VAL A 9 -8.67 -21.52 20.22
C VAL A 9 -8.15 -22.96 20.25
N PRO A 10 -7.11 -23.30 19.47
CA PRO A 10 -6.47 -24.60 19.56
C PRO A 10 -5.99 -24.92 20.98
N ASP A 11 -6.19 -26.16 21.41
CA ASP A 11 -5.85 -26.61 22.77
C ASP A 11 -4.35 -26.44 23.06
N GLU A 12 -3.48 -26.60 22.05
CA GLU A 12 -2.03 -26.44 22.23
C GLU A 12 -1.61 -25.01 22.63
N LEU A 13 -2.42 -24.01 22.28
CA LEU A 13 -2.20 -22.61 22.63
C LEU A 13 -2.86 -22.26 23.97
N TRP A 14 -3.92 -22.98 24.34
CA TRP A 14 -4.74 -22.66 25.50
C TRP A 14 -4.27 -23.38 26.77
N ASP A 15 -3.94 -24.66 26.67
CA ASP A 15 -3.52 -25.50 27.78
C ASP A 15 -2.34 -24.93 28.60
N PRO A 16 -1.28 -24.37 27.99
CA PRO A 16 -0.17 -23.77 28.74
C PRO A 16 -0.57 -22.55 29.57
N LEU A 17 -1.67 -21.89 29.22
CA LEU A 17 -2.12 -20.62 29.81
C LEU A 17 -3.12 -20.82 30.95
N THR A 18 -3.76 -21.99 31.04
CA THR A 18 -4.83 -22.28 32.00
C THR A 18 -4.44 -22.08 33.47
N ASN A 19 -3.15 -22.16 33.80
CA ASN A 19 -2.64 -22.01 35.17
C ASN A 19 -2.20 -20.58 35.53
N LEU A 20 -2.21 -19.63 34.58
CA LEU A 20 -1.61 -18.31 34.78
C LEU A 20 -2.54 -17.32 35.51
N GLU A 21 -3.86 -17.50 35.44
CA GLU A 21 -4.84 -16.67 36.14
C GLU A 21 -6.03 -17.48 36.65
N GLY A 22 -6.76 -16.93 37.63
CA GLY A 22 -7.91 -17.60 38.26
C GLY A 22 -9.12 -17.81 37.34
N SER A 23 -9.13 -17.27 36.12
CA SER A 23 -10.11 -17.66 35.09
C SER A 23 -9.62 -17.39 33.66
N PRO A 24 -10.06 -18.21 32.69
CA PRO A 24 -9.90 -17.98 31.25
C PRO A 24 -10.22 -16.55 30.79
N SER A 25 -11.33 -16.00 31.29
CA SER A 25 -11.78 -14.66 30.89
C SER A 25 -10.88 -13.56 31.44
N ALA A 26 -10.36 -13.72 32.66
CA ALA A 26 -9.44 -12.75 33.26
C ALA A 26 -8.10 -12.71 32.48
N LEU A 27 -7.60 -13.89 32.09
CA LEU A 27 -6.40 -14.02 31.26
C LEU A 27 -6.54 -13.31 29.91
N VAL A 28 -7.66 -13.53 29.19
CA VAL A 28 -7.93 -12.86 27.91
C VAL A 28 -8.08 -11.35 28.10
N GLN A 29 -8.80 -10.91 29.13
CA GLN A 29 -8.96 -9.49 29.42
C GLN A 29 -7.62 -8.80 29.71
N ARG A 30 -6.73 -9.47 30.45
CA ARG A 30 -5.39 -8.97 30.72
C ARG A 30 -4.52 -8.96 29.46
N ALA A 31 -4.56 -10.02 28.66
CA ALA A 31 -3.83 -10.08 27.39
C ALA A 31 -4.29 -8.98 26.42
N LEU A 32 -5.60 -8.75 26.31
CA LEU A 32 -6.16 -7.66 25.51
C LEU A 32 -5.76 -6.28 26.05
N ARG A 33 -5.71 -6.10 27.37
CA ARG A 33 -5.23 -4.86 27.99
C ARG A 33 -3.74 -4.65 27.71
N CYS A 34 -2.90 -5.67 27.85
CA CYS A 34 -1.48 -5.57 27.53
C CYS A 34 -1.23 -5.36 26.03
N LEU A 35 -2.07 -5.94 25.17
CA LEU A 35 -2.03 -5.67 23.73
C LEU A 35 -2.43 -4.22 23.46
N GLN A 36 -3.50 -3.73 24.08
CA GLN A 36 -3.92 -2.34 23.99
C GLN A 36 -2.83 -1.39 24.51
N GLU A 37 -2.23 -1.65 25.67
CA GLU A 37 -1.13 -0.87 26.22
C GLU A 37 0.11 -0.88 25.31
N LYS A 38 0.38 -1.98 24.60
CA LYS A 38 1.44 -2.05 23.58
C LYS A 38 1.08 -1.31 22.29
N VAL A 39 -0.20 -1.28 21.91
CA VAL A 39 -0.71 -0.55 20.75
C VAL A 39 -0.77 0.96 21.04
N ASP A 40 -1.07 1.34 22.27
CA ASP A 40 -1.25 2.72 22.73
C ASP A 40 0.05 3.34 23.28
N SER A 41 1.10 2.53 23.54
CA SER A 41 2.41 3.07 23.95
C SER A 41 3.12 3.66 22.74
N PRO A 42 3.50 4.96 22.77
CA PRO A 42 4.31 5.52 21.70
C PRO A 42 5.61 4.72 21.59
N ALA A 43 6.02 4.45 20.35
CA ALA A 43 7.27 3.76 20.10
C ALA A 43 8.41 4.49 20.85
N PRO A 44 9.38 3.75 21.43
CA PRO A 44 10.52 4.39 22.07
C PRO A 44 11.24 5.27 21.04
N LEU A 45 11.64 6.48 21.47
CA LEU A 45 12.38 7.41 20.63
C LEU A 45 13.62 6.72 20.05
N THR A 46 13.85 6.94 18.77
CA THR A 46 15.06 6.56 18.07
C THR A 46 16.26 7.32 18.64
N THR A 47 17.46 6.81 18.37
CA THR A 47 18.72 7.49 18.70
C THR A 47 18.77 8.89 18.08
N PHE A 48 18.22 9.07 16.88
CA PHE A 48 18.20 10.36 16.19
C PHE A 48 17.27 11.36 16.88
N GLU A 49 16.06 10.95 17.24
CA GLU A 49 15.11 11.75 18.03
C GLU A 49 15.70 12.13 19.40
N THR A 50 16.47 11.23 20.00
CA THR A 50 17.13 11.49 21.30
C THR A 50 18.25 12.54 21.17
N ILE A 51 19.03 12.50 20.09
CA ILE A 51 20.17 13.42 19.87
C ILE A 51 19.69 14.81 19.40
N THR A 52 18.57 14.86 18.68
CA THR A 52 17.97 16.11 18.20
C THR A 52 17.25 16.86 19.32
N ALA A 53 16.73 16.14 20.33
CA ALA A 53 16.08 16.72 21.48
C ALA A 53 16.98 17.73 22.22
N GLY A 54 16.57 18.99 22.25
CA GLY A 54 17.26 20.06 22.97
C GLY A 54 18.40 20.72 22.20
N VAL A 55 18.65 20.36 20.94
CA VAL A 55 19.58 21.07 20.04
C VAL A 55 18.77 21.76 18.93
N PRO A 56 18.55 23.09 19.01
CA PRO A 56 17.63 23.81 18.11
C PRO A 56 17.86 23.52 16.63
N LYS A 57 19.13 23.61 16.18
CA LYS A 57 19.50 23.33 14.79
C LYS A 57 19.11 21.92 14.32
N TYR A 58 19.23 20.92 15.19
CA TYR A 58 18.92 19.54 14.81
C TYR A 58 17.42 19.27 14.84
N GLN A 59 16.71 19.93 15.75
CA GLN A 59 15.26 19.91 15.78
C GLN A 59 14.66 20.56 14.53
N ASP A 60 15.14 21.75 14.13
CA ASP A 60 14.69 22.43 12.91
C ASP A 60 14.85 21.54 11.66
N VAL A 61 15.99 20.85 11.54
CA VAL A 61 16.24 19.92 10.43
C VAL A 61 15.33 18.69 10.51
N PHE A 62 15.09 18.14 11.70
CA PHE A 62 14.22 16.99 11.86
C PHE A 62 12.76 17.33 11.54
N ASP A 63 12.31 18.50 11.98
CA ASP A 63 10.96 19.01 11.71
C ASP A 63 10.76 19.23 10.20
N GLN A 64 11.74 19.86 9.53
CA GLN A 64 11.72 20.05 8.07
C GLN A 64 11.64 18.71 7.32
N LEU A 65 12.50 17.74 7.65
CA LEU A 65 12.49 16.43 6.98
C LEU A 65 11.20 15.65 7.25
N THR A 66 10.59 15.86 8.42
CA THR A 66 9.29 15.26 8.77
C THR A 66 8.16 15.87 7.96
N GLU A 67 8.17 17.18 7.77
CA GLU A 67 7.21 17.90 6.90
C GLU A 67 7.35 17.44 5.44
N GLU A 68 8.58 17.40 4.91
CA GLU A 68 8.86 16.88 3.56
C GLU A 68 8.34 15.44 3.40
N ALA A 69 8.59 14.55 4.38
CA ALA A 69 8.09 13.18 4.35
C ALA A 69 6.55 13.10 4.40
N ALA A 70 5.89 14.00 5.14
CA ALA A 70 4.45 14.07 5.23
C ALA A 70 3.81 14.54 3.92
N GLU A 71 4.39 15.54 3.26
CA GLU A 71 3.96 16.01 1.93
C GLU A 71 4.09 14.89 0.90
N LEU A 72 5.23 14.20 0.87
CA LEU A 72 5.46 13.04 0.00
C LEU A 72 4.42 11.95 0.22
N ARG A 73 4.12 11.63 1.48
CA ARG A 73 3.08 10.65 1.84
C ARG A 73 1.71 11.09 1.34
N ALA A 74 1.35 12.36 1.51
CA ALA A 74 0.08 12.89 1.02
C ALA A 74 -0.02 12.79 -0.51
N GLU A 75 1.03 13.16 -1.24
CA GLU A 75 1.06 13.07 -2.70
C GLU A 75 0.92 11.62 -3.20
N GLY A 76 1.59 10.67 -2.53
CA GLY A 76 1.44 9.25 -2.82
C GLY A 76 0.01 8.77 -2.60
N TYR A 77 -0.62 9.19 -1.51
CA TYR A 77 -2.01 8.87 -1.23
C TYR A 77 -2.95 9.40 -2.31
N GLU A 78 -2.82 10.67 -2.67
CA GLU A 78 -3.62 11.34 -3.70
C GLU A 78 -3.44 10.70 -5.08
N SER A 79 -2.25 10.21 -5.40
CA SER A 79 -1.97 9.54 -6.68
C SER A 79 -2.87 8.31 -6.90
N VAL A 80 -3.13 7.52 -5.85
CA VAL A 80 -4.05 6.38 -5.92
C VAL A 80 -5.50 6.85 -6.06
N VAL A 81 -5.90 7.86 -5.28
CA VAL A 81 -7.26 8.42 -5.34
C VAL A 81 -7.57 8.97 -6.74
N GLN A 82 -6.63 9.71 -7.33
CA GLN A 82 -6.76 10.26 -8.67
C GLN A 82 -6.90 9.16 -9.73
N ALA A 83 -6.08 8.11 -9.63
CA ALA A 83 -6.15 6.98 -10.55
C ALA A 83 -7.49 6.23 -10.46
N VAL A 84 -8.06 6.08 -9.26
CA VAL A 84 -9.41 5.55 -9.08
C VAL A 84 -10.45 6.49 -9.68
N HIS A 85 -10.31 7.80 -9.47
CA HIS A 85 -11.23 8.82 -9.99
C HIS A 85 -11.31 8.81 -11.51
N VAL A 86 -10.17 8.69 -12.21
CA VAL A 86 -10.13 8.61 -13.68
C VAL A 86 -10.37 7.21 -14.23
N GLY A 87 -10.63 6.22 -13.36
CA GLY A 87 -10.94 4.84 -13.75
C GLY A 87 -9.72 4.03 -14.24
N ALA A 88 -8.49 4.49 -13.99
CA ALA A 88 -7.28 3.78 -14.36
C ALA A 88 -7.10 2.48 -13.54
N VAL A 89 -7.54 2.48 -12.28
CA VAL A 89 -7.60 1.27 -11.44
C VAL A 89 -8.97 1.18 -10.76
N GLY A 90 -9.41 -0.05 -10.47
CA GLY A 90 -10.72 -0.32 -9.89
C GLY A 90 -10.65 -1.15 -8.61
N LEU A 91 -11.83 -1.35 -7.99
CA LEU A 91 -11.96 -2.07 -6.72
C LEU A 91 -11.34 -3.49 -6.78
N SER A 92 -11.50 -4.21 -7.89
CA SER A 92 -10.93 -5.56 -8.04
C SER A 92 -9.42 -5.59 -7.89
N TRP A 93 -8.72 -4.62 -8.48
CA TRP A 93 -7.27 -4.49 -8.36
C TRP A 93 -6.86 -4.07 -6.94
N LEU A 94 -7.55 -3.08 -6.37
CA LEU A 94 -7.31 -2.62 -5.00
C LEU A 94 -7.47 -3.76 -3.99
N GLU A 95 -8.52 -4.57 -4.11
CA GLU A 95 -8.76 -5.72 -3.23
C GLU A 95 -7.72 -6.81 -3.41
N LEU A 96 -7.27 -7.08 -4.65
CA LEU A 96 -6.21 -8.02 -4.93
C LEU A 96 -4.91 -7.61 -4.24
N VAL A 97 -4.51 -6.34 -4.38
CA VAL A 97 -3.26 -5.83 -3.80
C VAL A 97 -3.36 -5.78 -2.28
N ALA A 98 -4.44 -5.22 -1.73
CA ALA A 98 -4.64 -5.12 -0.28
C ALA A 98 -4.72 -6.50 0.40
N HIS A 99 -5.15 -7.53 -0.31
CA HIS A 99 -5.17 -8.91 0.19
C HIS A 99 -3.82 -9.61 0.04
N GLY A 100 -3.12 -9.38 -1.08
CA GLY A 100 -1.88 -10.07 -1.42
C GLY A 100 -0.63 -9.51 -0.73
N TYR A 101 -0.67 -8.26 -0.26
CA TYR A 101 0.49 -7.59 0.31
C TYR A 101 0.17 -6.97 1.68
N MET A 102 1.10 -7.11 2.62
CA MET A 102 1.00 -6.46 3.92
C MET A 102 1.30 -4.96 3.79
N PRO A 103 0.67 -4.10 4.62
CA PRO A 103 0.89 -2.64 4.57
C PRO A 103 2.36 -2.25 4.70
N THR A 104 3.14 -2.96 5.51
CA THR A 104 4.57 -2.69 5.72
C THR A 104 5.46 -3.16 4.57
N GLY A 105 5.00 -4.08 3.74
CA GLY A 105 5.77 -4.65 2.62
C GLY A 105 5.40 -4.06 1.26
N LEU A 106 4.16 -3.56 1.12
CA LEU A 106 3.62 -3.02 -0.12
C LEU A 106 4.42 -1.82 -0.69
N PRO A 107 4.87 -0.82 0.11
CA PRO A 107 5.61 0.32 -0.41
C PRO A 107 6.83 -0.07 -1.25
N ARG A 108 7.61 -1.03 -0.75
CA ARG A 108 8.78 -1.56 -1.46
C ARG A 108 8.39 -2.25 -2.77
N ARG A 109 7.26 -2.95 -2.80
CA ARG A 109 6.78 -3.63 -4.02
C ARG A 109 6.29 -2.63 -5.07
N LEU A 110 5.62 -1.56 -4.65
CA LEU A 110 5.22 -0.47 -5.54
C LEU A 110 6.45 0.23 -6.14
N SER A 111 7.45 0.56 -5.32
CA SER A 111 8.72 1.13 -5.78
C SER A 111 9.42 0.23 -6.80
N GLN A 112 9.53 -1.08 -6.52
CA GLN A 112 10.14 -2.04 -7.44
C GLN A 112 9.40 -2.11 -8.78
N ALA A 113 8.07 -2.07 -8.76
CA ALA A 113 7.27 -2.06 -9.97
C ALA A 113 7.49 -0.77 -10.79
N ALA A 114 7.69 0.38 -10.14
CA ALA A 114 8.04 1.62 -10.83
C ALA A 114 9.46 1.59 -11.44
N ASP A 115 10.44 1.02 -10.73
CA ASP A 115 11.80 0.82 -11.26
C ASP A 115 11.78 -0.10 -12.50
N TRP A 116 10.95 -1.14 -12.46
CA TRP A 116 10.73 -2.03 -13.61
C TRP A 116 10.03 -1.34 -14.77
N PHE A 117 9.03 -0.49 -14.51
CA PHE A 117 8.37 0.29 -15.55
C PHE A 117 9.39 1.14 -16.33
N GLN A 118 10.28 1.84 -15.62
CA GLN A 118 11.35 2.61 -16.25
C GLN A 118 12.33 1.75 -17.03
N SER A 119 12.74 0.62 -16.43
CA SER A 119 13.70 -0.30 -17.07
C SER A 119 13.12 -0.88 -18.36
N ALA A 120 11.86 -1.29 -18.35
CA ALA A 120 11.15 -1.78 -19.52
C ALA A 120 11.01 -0.70 -20.59
N ARG A 121 10.65 0.53 -20.19
CA ARG A 121 10.54 1.68 -21.09
C ARG A 121 11.87 2.02 -21.79
N ALA A 122 13.00 1.77 -21.15
CA ALA A 122 14.31 2.12 -21.70
C ALA A 122 15.03 0.96 -22.43
N LEU A 123 14.65 -0.29 -22.20
CA LEU A 123 15.15 -1.43 -22.96
C LEU A 123 14.42 -1.59 -24.28
N ASP A 124 13.18 -1.12 -24.34
CA ASP A 124 12.32 -1.33 -25.49
C ASP A 124 12.06 -0.07 -26.28
N HIS A 125 12.62 -0.06 -27.48
CA HIS A 125 12.49 0.99 -28.47
C HIS A 125 11.66 0.42 -29.62
N PRO A 126 10.33 0.61 -29.65
CA PRO A 126 9.42 -0.02 -30.62
C PRO A 126 9.82 0.24 -32.07
N ASP A 127 10.45 1.39 -32.33
CA ASP A 127 10.93 1.86 -33.63
C ASP A 127 12.46 1.93 -33.74
N GLY A 128 13.19 1.47 -32.69
CA GLY A 128 14.65 1.60 -32.59
C GLY A 128 15.15 3.04 -32.44
N SER A 129 14.26 4.00 -32.17
CA SER A 129 14.59 5.41 -31.95
C SER A 129 14.46 5.79 -30.48
N ASP A 130 15.19 6.83 -30.08
CA ASP A 130 15.07 7.41 -28.74
C ASP A 130 13.85 8.34 -28.61
N GLU A 131 13.12 8.63 -29.71
CA GLU A 131 11.96 9.54 -29.70
C GLU A 131 10.81 9.02 -28.79
N TRP A 132 10.76 7.71 -28.54
CA TRP A 132 9.83 7.12 -27.58
C TRP A 132 10.10 7.56 -26.13
N LEU A 133 11.35 7.84 -25.77
CA LEU A 133 11.76 8.33 -24.45
C LEU A 133 11.47 9.82 -24.26
N ASP A 134 11.26 10.56 -25.36
CA ASP A 134 11.01 12.00 -25.36
C ASP A 134 9.56 12.37 -25.05
N LYS A 135 8.65 11.38 -24.96
CA LYS A 135 7.24 11.58 -24.62
C LYS A 135 6.80 10.68 -23.45
N PRO A 136 5.88 11.15 -22.58
CA PRO A 136 5.27 10.30 -21.58
C PRO A 136 4.48 9.15 -22.19
N VAL A 137 4.50 7.99 -21.53
CA VAL A 137 3.64 6.85 -21.87
C VAL A 137 2.21 7.16 -21.44
N THR A 138 1.25 6.86 -22.30
CA THR A 138 -0.18 7.06 -22.05
C THR A 138 -0.90 5.73 -21.78
N VAL A 139 -2.12 5.80 -21.26
CA VAL A 139 -2.98 4.61 -21.09
C VAL A 139 -3.21 3.88 -22.41
N LYS A 140 -3.34 4.62 -23.52
CA LYS A 140 -3.52 4.02 -24.85
C LYS A 140 -2.29 3.25 -25.30
N ASP A 141 -1.10 3.76 -24.96
CA ASP A 141 0.13 3.05 -25.23
C ASP A 141 0.11 1.72 -24.48
N LEU A 142 -0.27 1.69 -23.19
CA LEU A 142 -0.39 0.46 -22.40
C LEU A 142 -1.40 -0.57 -22.92
N GLU A 143 -2.43 -0.13 -23.63
CA GLU A 143 -3.51 -0.99 -24.15
C GLU A 143 -3.29 -1.43 -25.62
N GLY A 144 -2.28 -0.86 -26.28
CA GLY A 144 -1.92 -1.19 -27.66
C GLY A 144 -1.21 -2.54 -27.80
N PRO A 145 -0.98 -3.01 -29.05
CA PRO A 145 -0.18 -4.22 -29.32
C PRO A 145 1.29 -4.11 -28.83
N GLU A 146 1.73 -2.89 -28.53
CA GLU A 146 3.04 -2.51 -27.97
C GLU A 146 2.98 -2.29 -26.45
N GLY A 147 1.81 -2.43 -25.81
CA GLY A 147 1.50 -1.78 -24.53
C GLY A 147 2.17 -2.30 -23.28
N LEU A 148 2.94 -3.36 -23.44
CA LEU A 148 4.40 -3.34 -23.28
C LEU A 148 4.87 -4.45 -24.24
N ILE A 149 6.09 -4.45 -24.76
CA ILE A 149 6.72 -5.75 -25.05
C ILE A 149 6.78 -6.49 -23.70
N ALA A 150 5.83 -7.40 -23.57
CA ALA A 150 5.03 -7.56 -22.36
C ALA A 150 5.77 -8.35 -21.28
N TYR A 151 6.01 -7.80 -20.10
CA TYR A 151 6.52 -8.59 -18.96
C TYR A 151 7.77 -9.45 -19.26
N ALA A 152 8.53 -9.15 -20.33
CA ALA A 152 9.21 -10.18 -21.11
C ALA A 152 10.40 -10.85 -20.40
N ASP A 153 10.88 -10.25 -19.30
CA ASP A 153 11.90 -10.82 -18.41
C ASP A 153 11.45 -10.87 -16.93
N LEU A 154 10.15 -10.81 -16.61
CA LEU A 154 9.74 -11.20 -15.26
C LEU A 154 10.10 -12.68 -15.07
N PRO A 155 10.86 -13.05 -14.02
CA PRO A 155 11.19 -14.45 -13.77
C PRO A 155 9.88 -15.26 -13.72
N ALA A 156 9.74 -16.17 -14.69
CA ALA A 156 8.52 -16.95 -14.87
C ALA A 156 8.10 -17.62 -13.54
N GLY A 157 6.87 -17.35 -13.10
CA GLY A 157 6.26 -18.06 -11.96
C GLY A 157 5.68 -17.22 -10.81
N GLN A 158 5.43 -15.91 -10.98
CA GLN A 158 4.90 -15.06 -9.91
C GLN A 158 3.70 -14.19 -10.34
N VAL A 159 2.58 -14.83 -10.71
CA VAL A 159 1.30 -14.20 -11.13
C VAL A 159 0.79 -13.05 -10.23
N PRO A 160 0.93 -13.07 -8.88
CA PRO A 160 0.53 -11.93 -8.05
C PRO A 160 1.32 -10.64 -8.35
N HIS A 161 2.59 -10.80 -8.75
CA HIS A 161 3.48 -9.69 -9.06
C HIS A 161 3.19 -9.06 -10.41
N GLU A 162 2.69 -9.84 -11.37
CA GLU A 162 2.24 -9.33 -12.67
C GLU A 162 1.05 -8.37 -12.50
N ARG A 163 0.02 -8.77 -11.75
CA ARG A 163 -1.16 -7.91 -11.50
C ARG A 163 -0.84 -6.65 -10.71
N LEU A 164 0.07 -6.74 -9.74
CA LEU A 164 0.57 -5.56 -9.04
C LEU A 164 1.25 -4.60 -10.02
N PHE A 165 2.16 -5.13 -10.84
CA PHE A 165 2.89 -4.35 -11.84
C PHE A 165 1.94 -3.69 -12.85
N GLU A 166 0.95 -4.42 -13.37
CA GLU A 166 -0.06 -3.88 -14.29
C GLU A 166 -0.72 -2.62 -13.72
N GLY A 167 -1.19 -2.69 -12.47
CA GLY A 167 -1.85 -1.56 -11.84
C GLY A 167 -0.89 -0.43 -11.52
N VAL A 168 0.36 -0.71 -11.14
CA VAL A 168 1.37 0.34 -10.95
C VAL A 168 1.66 1.07 -12.25
N CYS A 169 1.76 0.38 -13.39
CA CYS A 169 1.89 1.02 -14.70
C CYS A 169 0.70 1.96 -14.96
N ARG A 170 -0.52 1.49 -14.69
CA ARG A 170 -1.75 2.31 -14.82
C ARG A 170 -1.74 3.51 -13.89
N LEU A 171 -1.27 3.39 -12.65
CA LEU A 171 -1.10 4.51 -11.71
C LEU A 171 -0.13 5.56 -12.25
N ILE A 172 1.02 5.10 -12.76
CA ILE A 172 2.08 5.97 -13.29
C ILE A 172 1.57 6.79 -14.49
N VAL A 173 0.91 6.16 -15.46
CA VAL A 173 0.43 6.86 -16.66
C VAL A 173 -0.83 7.69 -16.42
N ALA A 174 -1.57 7.41 -15.35
CA ALA A 174 -2.76 8.16 -14.97
C ALA A 174 -2.44 9.49 -14.26
N GLN A 175 -1.23 9.63 -13.72
CA GLN A 175 -0.82 10.84 -13.03
C GLN A 175 -0.50 11.96 -14.03
N SER A 176 -1.19 13.10 -13.91
CA SER A 176 -1.00 14.26 -14.78
C SER A 176 0.08 15.24 -14.29
N ASP A 177 0.33 15.29 -12.98
CA ASP A 177 1.39 16.05 -12.31
C ASP A 177 1.79 15.33 -11.01
N GLY A 178 3.04 15.49 -10.58
CA GLY A 178 3.62 14.82 -9.41
C GLY A 178 4.84 13.96 -9.70
N LEU A 179 5.26 13.18 -8.72
CA LEU A 179 6.50 12.41 -8.74
C LEU A 179 6.48 11.22 -9.70
N LEU A 180 5.34 10.52 -9.89
CA LEU A 180 5.27 9.42 -10.86
C LEU A 180 5.50 9.94 -12.28
N VAL A 181 4.90 11.07 -12.65
CA VAL A 181 5.12 11.64 -13.98
C VAL A 181 6.50 12.29 -14.11
N LYS A 182 7.01 12.99 -13.08
CA LYS A 182 8.32 13.65 -13.15
C LYS A 182 9.48 12.66 -13.18
N HIS A 183 9.35 11.60 -12.39
CA HIS A 183 10.45 10.66 -12.19
C HIS A 183 10.26 9.36 -12.94
N ALA A 184 9.07 8.77 -13.05
CA ALA A 184 8.88 7.48 -13.71
C ALA A 184 8.44 7.59 -15.19
N ASN A 185 7.57 8.55 -15.52
CA ASN A 185 6.94 8.65 -16.85
C ASN A 185 7.35 9.90 -17.67
N GLY A 186 8.35 10.65 -17.21
CA GLY A 186 8.68 11.95 -17.78
C GLY A 186 9.39 11.85 -19.14
N PRO A 187 9.40 12.93 -19.93
CA PRO A 187 10.30 13.03 -21.07
C PRO A 187 11.76 13.06 -20.58
N ASN A 188 12.66 12.36 -21.26
CA ASN A 188 14.08 12.26 -20.86
C ASN A 188 14.31 11.66 -19.46
N THR A 189 13.37 10.91 -18.89
CA THR A 189 13.66 10.09 -17.72
C THR A 189 14.77 9.10 -18.13
N PRO A 190 16.02 9.25 -17.64
CA PRO A 190 17.09 8.37 -18.09
C PRO A 190 16.78 6.94 -17.66
N PRO A 191 17.32 5.92 -18.34
CA PRO A 191 17.45 4.57 -17.80
C PRO A 191 18.29 4.63 -16.52
N SER A 192 17.66 5.00 -15.42
CA SER A 192 18.22 4.97 -14.09
C SER A 192 17.90 3.60 -13.49
N PRO A 193 18.80 3.00 -12.70
CA PRO A 193 18.50 1.76 -12.00
C PRO A 193 17.35 1.89 -10.97
N SER A 194 16.85 3.11 -10.72
CA SER A 194 15.67 3.35 -9.90
C SER A 194 14.96 4.66 -10.28
N ALA A 195 13.64 4.67 -10.06
CA ALA A 195 12.78 5.84 -10.18
C ALA A 195 13.13 6.97 -9.23
N ASN A 196 13.94 6.73 -8.20
CA ASN A 196 14.40 7.75 -7.25
C ASN A 196 13.24 8.52 -6.57
N ILE A 197 12.10 7.85 -6.41
CA ILE A 197 10.94 8.36 -5.67
C ILE A 197 11.09 7.92 -4.20
N PRO A 198 11.06 8.85 -3.23
CA PRO A 198 11.26 8.53 -1.81
C PRO A 198 10.26 7.52 -1.24
N MET A 199 10.67 6.72 -0.26
CA MET A 199 9.82 5.66 0.32
C MET A 199 8.53 6.20 0.96
N SER A 200 8.56 7.38 1.56
CA SER A 200 7.38 8.03 2.16
C SER A 200 6.23 8.21 1.16
N PHE A 201 6.54 8.47 -0.11
CA PHE A 201 5.54 8.53 -1.18
C PHE A 201 4.87 7.17 -1.39
N TRP A 202 5.66 6.10 -1.50
CA TRP A 202 5.15 4.74 -1.67
C TRP A 202 4.36 4.24 -0.45
N GLU A 203 4.71 4.70 0.76
CA GLU A 203 3.93 4.47 1.97
C GLU A 203 2.55 5.13 1.88
N GLY A 204 2.46 6.36 1.37
CA GLY A 204 1.21 7.05 1.10
C GLY A 204 0.30 6.29 0.12
N MET A 205 0.89 5.77 -0.97
CA MET A 205 0.15 4.92 -1.92
C MET A 205 -0.36 3.63 -1.27
N ALA A 206 0.48 2.97 -0.46
CA ALA A 206 0.11 1.74 0.22
C ALA A 206 -1.06 1.97 1.20
N ASP A 207 -0.99 3.04 2.00
CA ASP A 207 -2.08 3.47 2.88
C ASP A 207 -3.36 3.69 2.09
N ALA A 208 -3.33 4.45 0.99
CA ALA A 208 -4.51 4.73 0.18
C ALA A 208 -5.17 3.44 -0.34
N ILE A 209 -4.38 2.46 -0.78
CA ILE A 209 -4.89 1.16 -1.24
C ILE A 209 -5.63 0.43 -0.12
N HIS A 210 -5.00 0.28 1.04
CA HIS A 210 -5.61 -0.43 2.18
C HIS A 210 -6.81 0.32 2.75
N ASP A 211 -6.70 1.64 2.92
CA ASP A 211 -7.76 2.49 3.46
C ASP A 211 -8.98 2.52 2.56
N THR A 212 -8.78 2.60 1.24
CA THR A 212 -9.89 2.59 0.27
C THR A 212 -10.67 1.28 0.38
N VAL A 213 -9.99 0.13 0.37
CA VAL A 213 -10.63 -1.19 0.49
C VAL A 213 -11.36 -1.33 1.84
N ALA A 214 -10.71 -0.94 2.94
CA ALA A 214 -11.30 -1.00 4.26
C ALA A 214 -12.55 -0.10 4.37
N SER A 215 -12.48 1.11 3.82
CA SER A 215 -13.56 2.09 3.84
C SER A 215 -14.76 1.65 2.99
N VAL A 216 -14.52 1.17 1.76
CA VAL A 216 -15.58 0.63 0.88
C VAL A 216 -16.27 -0.56 1.55
N ARG A 217 -15.52 -1.53 2.08
CA ARG A 217 -16.09 -2.70 2.77
C ARG A 217 -16.91 -2.31 4.00
N ARG A 218 -16.41 -1.36 4.79
CA ARG A 218 -17.13 -0.84 5.97
C ARG A 218 -18.45 -0.19 5.55
N ARG A 219 -18.42 0.67 4.53
CA ARG A 219 -19.59 1.36 4.00
C ARG A 219 -20.63 0.39 3.45
N VAL A 220 -20.21 -0.56 2.61
CA VAL A 220 -21.11 -1.58 2.04
C VAL A 220 -21.80 -2.40 3.14
N ARG A 221 -21.07 -2.81 4.19
CA ARG A 221 -21.67 -3.55 5.32
C ARG A 221 -22.64 -2.70 6.15
N ALA A 222 -22.40 -1.40 6.27
CA ALA A 222 -23.28 -0.49 6.99
C ALA A 222 -24.57 -0.20 6.20
N GLU A 223 -24.45 -0.06 4.87
CA GLU A 223 -25.57 0.26 3.97
C GLU A 223 -26.37 -0.99 3.55
N ASN A 224 -25.72 -2.16 3.50
CA ASN A 224 -26.33 -3.45 3.13
C ASN A 224 -26.12 -4.48 4.25
N PRO A 225 -26.74 -4.30 5.43
CA PRO A 225 -26.74 -5.35 6.43
C PRO A 225 -27.46 -6.55 5.80
N LEU A 226 -26.73 -7.66 5.59
CA LEU A 226 -27.37 -8.91 5.20
C LEU A 226 -28.48 -9.17 6.22
N ALA A 227 -29.73 -9.12 5.78
CA ALA A 227 -30.85 -9.53 6.61
C ALA A 227 -30.50 -10.94 7.09
N ALA A 228 -30.26 -11.08 8.39
CA ALA A 228 -30.16 -12.40 8.99
C ALA A 228 -31.38 -13.16 8.49
N SER A 229 -31.16 -14.28 7.80
CA SER A 229 -32.22 -15.17 7.36
C SER A 229 -32.95 -15.62 8.62
N THR A 230 -33.97 -14.86 9.01
CA THR A 230 -35.01 -15.30 9.92
C THR A 230 -35.64 -16.46 9.22
N GLY A 231 -35.20 -17.66 9.61
CA GLY A 231 -35.99 -18.87 9.43
C GLY A 231 -37.34 -18.61 10.07
N GLN A 232 -38.32 -18.24 9.25
CA GLN A 232 -39.69 -18.58 9.55
C GLN A 232 -39.82 -20.07 9.33
N VAL A 233 -39.71 -20.80 10.43
CA VAL A 233 -40.47 -22.03 10.61
C VAL A 233 -41.93 -21.60 10.49
N VAL A 234 -42.56 -21.91 9.36
CA VAL A 234 -44.01 -21.85 9.22
C VAL A 234 -44.53 -23.10 9.92
N GLU A 235 -45.37 -22.90 10.93
CA GLU A 235 -46.15 -23.95 11.62
C GLU A 235 -47.01 -24.77 10.64
#